data_AF-A0A7Y8F2A8-F1
#
_entry.id   AF-A0A7Y8F2A8-F1
#
_cell.length_a   1.000
_cell.length_b   1.000
_cell.length_c   1.000
_cell.angle_alpha   90.00
_cell.angle_beta   90.00
_cell.angle_gamma   90.00
#
_symmetry.space_group_name_H-M   'P 1'
#
loop_
_entity.id
_entity.type
_entity.pdbx_description
1 polymer ?
#
loop_
_entity_poly.entity_id
_entity_poly.type
_entity_poly.pdbx_seq_one_letter_code
_entity_poly.pdbx_strand_id
1 'polypeptide(L)'
;MTRWLRMIGGLLIWAAHFIGLYLMSSAADVWSSSEAAGARWMGLVFSLGCLLALVAMAVWLGRGRRGGIGPEAWERRVGLTSALVAGIGVLWQTAPLAF
;
A
#
# COMPACT_ATOMS: atom_id res chain seq x y z
N MET A 1 7.92 19.17 -2.67
CA MET A 1 7.59 17.74 -2.93
C MET A 1 7.24 16.96 -1.66
N THR A 2 7.99 17.09 -0.57
CA THR A 2 7.77 16.32 0.68
C THR A 2 6.36 16.41 1.27
N ARG A 3 5.69 17.57 1.19
CA ARG A 3 4.29 17.74 1.64
C ARG A 3 3.32 16.91 0.83
N TRP A 4 3.45 16.92 -0.50
CA TRP A 4 2.66 16.06 -1.39
C TRP A 4 2.89 14.58 -1.06
N LEU A 5 4.15 14.16 -0.92
CA LEU A 5 4.47 12.78 -0.53
C LEU A 5 3.80 12.37 0.79
N ARG A 6 3.72 13.26 1.79
CA ARG A 6 3.00 12.99 3.04
C ARG A 6 1.50 12.78 2.84
N MET A 7 0.88 13.58 1.98
CA MET A 7 -0.57 13.56 1.76
C MET A 7 -1.02 12.42 0.87
N ILE A 8 -0.27 12.08 -0.18
CA ILE A 8 -0.65 11.06 -1.17
C ILE A 8 0.17 9.77 -1.08
N GLY A 9 1.15 9.69 -0.19
CA GLY A 9 2.07 8.55 -0.16
C GLY A 9 1.38 7.22 0.15
N GLY A 10 0.28 7.20 0.90
CA GLY A 10 -0.54 6.00 1.04
C GLY A 10 -1.08 5.53 -0.31
N LEU A 11 -1.61 6.44 -1.13
CA LEU A 11 -2.10 6.14 -2.48
C LEU A 11 -0.96 5.74 -3.43
N LEU A 12 0.23 6.31 -3.28
CA LEU A 12 1.41 5.89 -4.06
C LEU A 12 1.82 4.45 -3.73
N ILE A 13 1.81 4.07 -2.45
CA ILE A 13 2.07 2.69 -2.02
C ILE A 13 1.00 1.75 -2.59
N TRP A 14 -0.28 2.14 -2.54
CA TRP A 14 -1.36 1.37 -3.14
C TRP A 14 -1.22 1.24 -4.67
N ALA A 15 -0.84 2.31 -5.37
CA ALA A 15 -0.62 2.27 -6.81
C ALA A 15 0.53 1.32 -7.18
N ALA A 16 1.64 1.37 -6.43
CA ALA A 16 2.75 0.44 -6.60
C ALA A 16 2.33 -1.01 -6.31
N HIS A 17 1.51 -1.23 -5.28
CA HIS A 17 0.93 -2.53 -4.97
C HIS A 17 0.07 -3.05 -6.13
N PHE A 18 -0.85 -2.23 -6.63
CA PHE A 18 -1.74 -2.59 -7.73
C PHE A 18 -0.95 -2.95 -9.00
N ILE A 19 0.02 -2.11 -9.39
CA ILE A 19 0.89 -2.37 -10.55
C ILE A 19 1.69 -3.66 -10.32
N GLY A 20 2.25 -3.86 -9.13
CA GLY A 20 3.01 -5.06 -8.81
C GLY A 20 2.19 -6.34 -8.92
N LEU A 21 1.00 -6.39 -8.32
CA LEU A 21 0.09 -7.53 -8.46
C LEU A 21 -0.31 -7.77 -9.91
N TYR A 22 -0.63 -6.72 -10.65
CA TYR A 22 -1.01 -6.82 -12.06
C TYR A 22 0.13 -7.38 -12.93
N LEU A 23 1.37 -6.95 -12.70
CA LEU A 23 2.53 -7.47 -13.42
C LEU A 23 2.80 -8.94 -13.06
N MET A 24 2.69 -9.30 -11.77
CA MET A 24 2.87 -10.68 -11.34
C MET A 24 1.79 -11.61 -11.90
N SER A 25 0.52 -11.18 -11.92
CA SER A 25 -0.55 -11.97 -12.55
C SER A 25 -0.34 -12.11 -14.04
N SER A 26 0.03 -11.02 -14.73
CA SER A 26 0.30 -11.04 -16.17
C SER A 26 1.48 -11.96 -16.51
N ALA A 27 2.55 -11.95 -15.70
CA ALA A 27 3.68 -12.85 -15.88
C ALA A 27 3.31 -14.31 -15.60
N ALA A 28 2.50 -14.57 -14.58
CA ALA A 28 1.99 -15.91 -14.27
C ALA A 28 1.12 -16.46 -15.41
N ASP A 29 0.24 -15.65 -16.00
CA ASP A 29 -0.60 -16.07 -17.12
C ASP A 29 0.22 -16.42 -18.37
N VAL A 30 1.39 -15.77 -18.58
CA VAL A 30 2.27 -16.05 -19.72
C VAL A 30 3.20 -17.24 -19.47
N TRP A 31 3.71 -17.40 -18.24
CA TRP A 31 4.75 -18.39 -17.93
C TRP A 31 4.26 -19.65 -17.24
N SER A 32 3.07 -19.67 -16.64
CA SER A 32 2.65 -20.77 -15.76
C SER A 32 1.40 -21.50 -16.26
N SER A 33 1.60 -22.60 -16.98
CA SER A 33 0.58 -23.64 -17.12
C SER A 33 0.58 -24.64 -15.95
N SER A 34 1.52 -24.54 -14.98
CA SER A 34 1.71 -25.56 -13.94
C SER A 34 1.96 -25.07 -12.49
N GLU A 35 2.23 -23.78 -12.22
CA GLU A 35 2.63 -23.31 -10.87
C GLU A 35 1.79 -22.13 -10.33
N ALA A 36 0.48 -22.33 -10.21
CA ALA A 36 -0.42 -21.34 -9.61
C ALA A 36 -0.10 -21.02 -8.12
N ALA A 37 0.52 -21.97 -7.40
CA ALA A 37 0.83 -21.80 -5.97
C ALA A 37 2.02 -20.87 -5.71
N GLY A 38 3.08 -20.93 -6.52
CA GLY A 38 4.26 -20.06 -6.38
C GLY A 38 3.94 -18.59 -6.63
N ALA A 39 3.14 -18.32 -7.68
CA ALA A 39 2.69 -16.97 -8.02
C ALA A 39 1.83 -16.35 -6.89
N ARG A 40 0.96 -17.14 -6.27
CA ARG A 40 0.15 -16.72 -5.10
C ARG A 40 1.02 -16.33 -3.91
N TRP A 41 2.00 -17.15 -3.54
CA TRP A 41 2.91 -16.85 -2.43
C TRP A 41 3.74 -15.58 -2.66
N MET A 42 4.24 -15.39 -3.88
CA MET A 42 4.97 -14.18 -4.24
C MET A 42 4.09 -12.93 -4.11
N GLY A 43 2.85 -13.00 -4.61
CA GLY A 43 1.86 -11.94 -4.43
C GLY A 43 1.58 -11.65 -2.96
N LEU A 44 1.37 -12.67 -2.13
CA LEU A 44 1.13 -12.52 -0.68
C LEU A 44 2.29 -11.81 0.02
N VAL A 45 3.54 -12.25 -0.20
CA VAL A 45 4.72 -11.64 0.42
C VAL A 45 4.87 -10.17 0.00
N PHE A 46 4.68 -9.89 -1.28
CA PHE A 46 4.71 -8.52 -1.80
C PHE A 46 3.63 -7.64 -1.15
N SER A 47 2.39 -8.13 -1.08
CA SER A 47 1.26 -7.43 -0.44
C SER A 47 1.51 -7.15 1.05
N LEU A 48 2.06 -8.11 1.78
CA LEU A 48 2.46 -7.91 3.18
C LEU A 48 3.54 -6.82 3.30
N GLY A 49 4.50 -6.78 2.38
CA GLY A 49 5.48 -5.70 2.29
C GLY A 49 4.83 -4.32 2.11
N CYS A 50 3.82 -4.22 1.24
CA CYS A 50 3.07 -2.97 1.04
C CYS A 50 2.27 -2.56 2.29
N LEU A 51 1.66 -3.52 3.01
CA LEU A 51 0.98 -3.24 4.28
C LEU A 51 1.96 -2.72 5.34
N LEU A 52 3.14 -3.32 5.46
CA LEU A 52 4.20 -2.84 6.35
C LEU A 52 4.64 -1.42 5.99
N ALA A 53 4.77 -1.11 4.69
CA ALA A 53 5.08 0.24 4.24
C ALA A 53 3.98 1.26 4.62
N LEU A 54 2.70 0.88 4.53
CA LEU A 54 1.59 1.72 4.97
C LEU A 54 1.59 1.96 6.48
N VAL A 55 1.89 0.92 7.27
CA VAL A 55 2.05 1.06 8.73
C VAL A 55 3.22 1.98 9.06
N ALA A 56 4.37 1.79 8.43
CA ALA A 56 5.55 2.65 8.63
C ALA A 56 5.25 4.11 8.26
N MET A 57 4.53 4.34 7.17
CA MET A 57 4.06 5.65 6.73
C MET A 57 3.13 6.29 7.77
N ALA A 58 2.14 5.56 8.27
CA ALA A 58 1.22 6.06 9.29
C ALA A 58 1.94 6.38 10.61
N VAL A 59 2.89 5.55 11.04
CA VAL A 59 3.74 5.80 12.21
C VAL A 59 4.61 7.05 11.99
N TRP A 60 5.21 7.21 10.82
CA TRP A 60 6.00 8.39 10.48
C TRP A 60 5.19 9.68 10.55
N LEU A 61 3.96 9.67 9.99
CA LEU A 61 3.03 10.80 10.08
C LEU A 61 2.56 11.06 11.52
N GLY A 62 2.39 10.01 12.33
CA GLY A 62 1.95 10.08 13.72
C GLY A 62 3.00 10.61 14.70
N ARG A 63 4.29 10.46 14.38
CA ARG A 63 5.42 10.96 15.19
C ARG A 63 5.66 12.47 15.06
N GLY A 64 5.00 13.15 14.12
CA GLY A 64 5.10 14.61 14.00
C GLY A 64 4.51 15.37 15.20
N ARG A 65 5.06 16.55 15.53
CA ARG A 65 4.63 17.38 16.67
C ARG A 65 3.09 17.54 16.70
N ARG A 66 2.47 16.99 17.74
CA ARG A 66 1.05 17.14 18.04
C ARG A 66 0.84 18.52 18.68
N GLY A 67 0.49 19.55 17.91
CA GLY A 67 0.22 20.84 18.56
C GLY A 67 -0.23 22.04 17.72
N GLY A 68 -0.52 21.91 16.42
CA GLY A 68 -0.90 23.07 15.60
C GLY A 68 -2.36 23.04 15.15
N ILE A 69 -3.14 24.07 15.49
CA ILE A 69 -4.29 24.48 14.68
C ILE A 69 -3.68 25.16 13.44
N GLY A 70 -3.41 24.38 12.39
CA GLY A 70 -2.72 24.89 11.21
C GLY A 70 -2.69 23.89 10.05
N PRO A 71 -2.19 24.29 8.87
CA PRO A 71 -2.19 23.47 7.65
C PRO A 71 -1.55 22.08 7.84
N GLU A 72 -0.54 21.95 8.70
CA GLU A 72 0.15 20.68 8.98
C GLU A 72 -0.77 19.62 9.61
N ALA A 73 -1.76 20.05 10.41
CA ALA A 73 -2.73 19.13 11.00
C ALA A 73 -3.70 18.59 9.93
N TRP A 74 -4.07 19.43 8.96
CA TRP A 74 -4.87 19.01 7.81
C TRP A 74 -4.06 18.07 6.90
N GLU A 75 -2.81 18.42 6.55
CA GLU A 75 -1.92 17.58 5.75
C GLU A 75 -1.73 16.19 6.39
N ARG A 76 -1.59 16.13 7.72
CA ARG A 76 -1.49 14.86 8.47
C ARG A 76 -2.78 14.05 8.39
N ARG A 77 -3.96 14.68 8.53
CA ARG A 77 -5.25 13.97 8.42
C ARG A 77 -5.42 13.40 7.02
N VAL A 78 -5.15 14.19 5.98
CA VAL A 78 -5.18 13.73 4.58
C VAL A 78 -4.23 12.55 4.38
N GLY A 79 -2.98 12.65 4.85
CA GLY A 79 -1.99 11.57 4.75
C GLY A 79 -2.44 10.29 5.45
N LEU A 80 -2.98 10.39 6.66
CA LEU A 80 -3.50 9.23 7.40
C LEU A 80 -4.73 8.60 6.73
N THR A 81 -5.67 9.43 6.23
CA THR A 81 -6.80 8.95 5.44
C THR A 81 -6.34 8.26 4.17
N SER A 82 -5.32 8.79 3.49
CA SER A 82 -4.73 8.17 2.30
C SER A 82 -4.16 6.77 2.62
N ALA A 83 -3.48 6.63 3.76
CA ALA A 83 -2.91 5.36 4.20
C ALA A 83 -4.00 4.36 4.61
N LEU A 84 -5.08 4.82 5.24
CA LEU A 84 -6.23 3.99 5.59
C LEU A 84 -6.94 3.45 4.33
N VAL A 85 -7.27 4.33 3.39
CA VAL A 85 -7.93 3.95 2.12
C VAL A 85 -7.04 2.99 1.33
N ALA A 86 -5.75 3.29 1.24
CA ALA A 86 -4.76 2.41 0.63
C ALA A 86 -4.72 1.04 1.31
N GLY A 87 -4.72 0.99 2.65
CA GLY A 87 -4.70 -0.25 3.41
C GLY A 87 -5.92 -1.12 3.15
N ILE A 88 -7.11 -0.53 3.11
CA ILE A 88 -8.35 -1.23 2.72
C ILE A 88 -8.21 -1.80 1.31
N GLY A 89 -7.72 -1.00 0.36
CA GLY A 89 -7.50 -1.43 -1.02
C GLY A 89 -6.51 -2.59 -1.14
N VAL A 90 -5.38 -2.52 -0.42
CA VAL A 90 -4.37 -3.60 -0.38
C VAL A 90 -4.98 -4.87 0.22
N LEU A 91 -5.65 -4.78 1.37
CA LEU A 91 -6.28 -5.94 2.02
C LEU A 91 -7.30 -6.61 1.10
N TRP A 92 -8.17 -5.82 0.48
CA TRP A 92 -9.17 -6.32 -0.48
C TRP A 92 -8.53 -7.03 -1.68
N GLN A 93 -7.49 -6.45 -2.27
CA GLN A 93 -6.79 -7.03 -3.43
C GLN A 93 -5.93 -8.25 -3.06
N THR A 94 -5.50 -8.35 -1.80
CA THR A 94 -4.71 -9.48 -1.30
C THR A 94 -5.59 -10.68 -0.94
N ALA A 95 -6.86 -10.45 -0.55
CA ALA A 95 -7.75 -11.50 -0.08
C ALA A 95 -7.86 -12.71 -1.02
N PRO A 96 -8.01 -12.57 -2.35
CA PRO A 96 -8.07 -13.71 -3.28
C PRO A 96 -6.79 -14.55 -3.35
N LEU A 97 -5.66 -14.04 -2.89
CA LEU A 97 -4.39 -14.78 -2.87
C LEU A 97 -4.27 -15.71 -1.66
N ALA A 98 -5.07 -15.46 -0.61
CA ALA A 98 -5.07 -16.26 0.62
C ALA A 98 -5.99 -17.49 0.56
N PHE A 99 -6.79 -17.63 -0.51
CA PHE A 99 -7.74 -18.71 -0.75
C PHE A 99 -7.54 -19.29 -2.16
#